data_AF-A0A7J7DII8-F1
#
_entry.id   AF-A0A7J7DII8-F1
#
_cell.length_a   1.000
_cell.length_b   1.000
_cell.length_c   1.000
_cell.angle_alpha   90.00
_cell.angle_beta   90.00
_cell.angle_gamma   90.00
#
_symmetry.space_group_name_H-M   'P 1'
#
loop_
_entity.id
_entity.type
_entity.pdbx_description
1 polymer ?
#
loop_
_entity_poly.entity_id
_entity_poly.type
_entity_poly.pdbx_seq_one_letter_code
_entity_poly.pdbx_strand_id
1 'polypeptide(L)'
;MKEAKMKRELLELVKVILEFSERLKGAKEAVKNGRLIFAAEELRALKKGLRIGDEEEKEPVVYGLLRKEWLDCLEEIQDKLMRLMEHGVRFEPKFNRVRVLYHLSIEGIPAIQLHTVLEAKEVVGILDHGLAKVADQIIKFFIAPVVKYGSPVSVGEEVNIGLRGTSEANLKIEPSPDAEIGNVDGETIYSGVIHIVKFIHKCISFQNGSWVRCFGKLTWPRISELIISHFLSKVVPEDASKLTDFLKIIECTSESALREMMFISASDCGEKRLTNFAENVEVYFASRKKTEILGYWQKREIIFYSGYTSNIPVLKNGGKAANSTELVDLVFLSERCVVSKAASRLMQLVHQTLKYRADFPSSIKEHVMFVDMAPSFLLMAEEILERQIQQVIYNLNEAIGGADGFQNTHQMKQFECAKFSIDQVVFILEKVRIIWEPLLLPLTYKCSMCAVLEAVFSKIAR
;
A
#
# COMPACT_ATOMS: atom_id res chain seq x y z
N MET A 1 -32.13 16.85 60.18
CA MET A 1 -31.18 15.85 59.62
C MET A 1 -30.97 15.99 58.11
N LYS A 2 -32.01 16.05 57.27
CA LYS A 2 -31.85 16.15 55.80
C LYS A 2 -31.05 17.37 55.33
N GLU A 3 -31.29 18.54 55.92
CA GLU A 3 -30.60 19.78 55.55
C GLU A 3 -29.09 19.76 55.89
N ALA A 4 -28.72 19.20 57.04
CA ALA A 4 -27.31 19.02 57.42
C ALA A 4 -26.59 18.02 56.50
N LYS A 5 -27.31 17.01 55.98
CA LYS A 5 -26.77 16.07 55.00
C LYS A 5 -26.52 16.74 53.65
N MET A 6 -27.49 17.50 53.13
CA MET A 6 -27.32 18.31 51.90
C MET A 6 -26.18 19.32 52.01
N LYS A 7 -26.08 20.04 53.14
CA LYS A 7 -24.97 20.98 53.37
C LYS A 7 -23.60 20.31 53.37
N ARG A 8 -23.49 19.08 53.89
CA ARG A 8 -22.25 18.29 53.81
C ARG A 8 -21.94 17.87 52.38
N GLU A 9 -22.92 17.37 51.64
CA GLU A 9 -22.75 16.94 50.24
C GLU A 9 -22.33 18.11 49.33
N LEU A 10 -22.93 19.29 49.49
CA LEU A 10 -22.52 20.52 48.80
C LEU A 10 -21.09 20.95 49.15
N LEU A 11 -20.71 20.83 50.41
CA LEU A 11 -19.38 21.21 50.88
C LEU A 11 -18.29 20.26 50.34
N GLU A 12 -18.59 18.97 50.23
CA GLU A 12 -17.72 18.00 49.56
C GLU A 12 -17.60 18.30 48.06
N LEU A 13 -18.69 18.65 47.38
CA LEU A 13 -18.63 19.05 45.97
C LEU A 13 -17.75 20.30 45.76
N VAL A 14 -17.89 21.32 46.61
CA VAL A 14 -17.06 22.54 46.54
C VAL A 14 -15.58 22.22 46.78
N LYS A 15 -15.26 21.31 47.70
CA LYS A 15 -13.87 20.87 47.92
C LYS A 15 -13.27 20.23 46.66
N VAL A 16 -14.01 19.35 45.99
CA VAL A 16 -13.57 18.70 44.75
C VAL A 16 -13.34 19.72 43.64
N ILE A 17 -14.25 20.70 43.50
CA ILE A 17 -14.10 21.80 42.52
C ILE A 17 -12.85 22.64 42.81
N LEU A 18 -12.62 22.99 44.07
CA LEU A 18 -11.42 23.73 44.49
C LEU A 18 -10.14 22.95 44.18
N GLU A 19 -10.14 21.63 44.44
CA GLU A 19 -9.01 20.76 44.10
C GLU A 19 -8.71 20.78 42.60
N PHE A 20 -9.73 20.67 41.74
CA PHE A 20 -9.53 20.77 40.29
C PHE A 20 -9.00 22.13 39.85
N SER A 21 -9.53 23.23 40.41
CA SER A 21 -9.06 24.59 40.08
C SER A 21 -7.60 24.80 40.48
N GLU A 22 -7.19 24.35 41.67
CA GLU A 22 -5.80 24.47 42.12
C GLU A 22 -4.84 23.61 41.27
N ARG A 23 -5.25 22.40 40.89
CA ARG A 23 -4.47 21.56 39.98
C ARG A 23 -4.33 22.17 38.59
N LEU A 24 -5.39 22.78 38.05
CA LEU A 24 -5.35 23.50 36.77
C LEU A 24 -4.40 24.70 36.82
N LYS A 25 -4.43 25.48 37.89
CA LYS A 25 -3.47 26.58 38.10
C LYS A 25 -2.04 26.05 38.18
N GLY A 26 -1.80 24.99 38.95
CA GLY A 26 -0.50 24.34 39.07
C GLY A 26 0.03 23.83 37.73
N ALA A 27 -0.84 23.23 36.90
CA ALA A 27 -0.49 22.81 35.54
C ALA A 27 -0.10 24.02 34.68
N LYS A 28 -0.88 25.11 34.70
CA LYS A 28 -0.58 26.33 33.94
C LYS A 28 0.75 26.98 34.34
N GLU A 29 1.04 27.02 35.63
CA GLU A 29 2.34 27.49 36.14
C GLU A 29 3.49 26.57 35.72
N ALA A 30 3.28 25.25 35.75
CA ALA A 30 4.27 24.29 35.26
C ALA A 30 4.58 24.49 33.76
N VAL A 31 3.57 24.77 32.94
CA VAL A 31 3.72 25.10 31.51
C VAL A 31 4.52 26.39 31.31
N LYS A 32 4.37 27.39 32.19
CA LYS A 32 5.16 28.64 32.15
C LYS A 32 6.61 28.42 32.57
N ASN A 33 6.84 27.58 33.57
CA ASN A 33 8.17 27.33 34.13
C ASN A 33 8.96 26.26 33.37
N GLY A 34 8.42 25.72 32.27
CA GLY A 34 9.08 24.70 31.44
C GLY A 34 9.03 23.27 32.00
N ARG A 35 8.22 23.00 33.04
CA ARG A 35 7.99 21.66 33.60
C ARG A 35 6.92 20.92 32.78
N LEU A 36 7.25 20.63 31.52
CA LEU A 36 6.29 20.17 30.51
C LEU A 36 5.71 18.78 30.79
N ILE A 37 6.52 17.82 31.26
CA ILE A 37 6.04 16.46 31.58
C ILE A 37 5.01 16.53 32.72
N PHE A 38 5.34 17.21 33.80
CA PHE A 38 4.43 17.38 34.94
C PHE A 38 3.11 18.02 34.50
N ALA A 39 3.17 19.09 33.70
CA ALA A 39 1.97 19.72 33.16
C ALA A 39 1.14 18.77 32.28
N ALA A 40 1.80 17.97 31.44
CA ALA A 40 1.15 16.97 30.60
C ALA A 40 0.44 15.88 31.41
N GLU A 41 1.10 15.35 32.45
CA GLU A 41 0.54 14.34 33.35
C GLU A 41 -0.67 14.88 34.12
N GLU A 42 -0.57 16.10 34.65
CA GLU A 42 -1.68 16.76 35.33
C GLU A 42 -2.86 16.99 34.39
N LEU A 43 -2.62 17.48 33.17
CA LEU A 43 -3.69 17.65 32.18
C LEU A 43 -4.34 16.31 31.81
N ARG A 44 -3.56 15.23 31.68
CA ARG A 44 -4.09 13.88 31.42
C ARG A 44 -4.93 13.37 32.59
N ALA A 45 -4.51 13.60 33.83
CA ALA A 45 -5.25 13.21 35.02
C ALA A 45 -6.55 14.03 35.16
N LEU A 46 -6.49 15.34 34.94
CA LEU A 46 -7.63 16.25 34.97
C LEU A 46 -8.64 15.92 33.88
N LYS A 47 -8.20 15.51 32.69
CA LYS A 47 -9.09 15.03 31.62
C LYS A 47 -10.02 13.92 32.09
N LYS A 48 -9.46 12.94 32.82
CA LYS A 48 -10.22 11.83 33.41
C LYS A 48 -11.13 12.31 34.54
N GLY A 49 -10.63 13.17 35.42
CA GLY A 49 -11.39 13.71 36.56
C GLY A 49 -12.59 14.56 36.14
N LEU A 50 -12.46 15.35 35.07
CA LEU A 50 -13.51 16.23 34.53
C LEU A 50 -14.44 15.54 33.53
N ARG A 51 -14.24 14.24 33.24
CA ARG A 51 -15.03 13.43 32.30
C ARG A 51 -15.16 14.06 30.91
N ILE A 52 -14.07 14.63 30.41
CA ILE A 52 -14.05 15.30 29.10
C ILE A 52 -14.26 14.25 28.00
N GLY A 53 -15.41 14.31 27.32
CA GLY A 53 -15.84 13.37 26.29
C GLY A 53 -17.04 12.49 26.68
N ASP A 54 -17.36 12.38 27.97
CA ASP A 54 -18.49 11.60 28.51
C ASP A 54 -19.37 12.51 29.38
N GLU A 55 -19.87 13.60 28.78
CA GLU A 55 -20.58 14.66 29.49
C GLU A 55 -22.06 14.33 29.69
N GLU A 56 -22.58 14.55 30.90
CA GLU A 56 -24.01 14.39 31.19
C GLU A 56 -24.78 15.71 30.97
N GLU A 57 -26.00 15.64 30.41
CA GLU A 57 -26.83 16.83 30.11
C GLU A 57 -27.23 17.68 31.35
N LYS A 58 -27.09 17.12 32.56
CA LYS A 58 -27.55 17.75 33.82
C LYS A 58 -26.41 17.98 34.82
N GLU A 59 -25.31 18.54 34.36
CA GLU A 59 -24.17 18.87 35.22
C GLU A 59 -24.19 20.32 35.74
N PRO A 60 -23.56 20.58 36.90
CA PRO A 60 -23.34 21.95 37.36
C PRO A 60 -22.49 22.76 36.37
N VAL A 61 -22.89 24.02 36.12
CA VAL A 61 -22.22 24.97 35.21
C VAL A 61 -20.71 25.09 35.48
N VAL A 62 -20.29 24.90 36.73
CA VAL A 62 -18.88 24.98 37.16
C VAL A 62 -18.01 23.95 36.44
N TYR A 63 -18.52 22.74 36.15
CA TYR A 63 -17.75 21.76 35.38
C TYR A 63 -17.49 22.23 33.95
N GLY A 64 -18.45 22.90 33.31
CA GLY A 64 -18.26 23.52 31.99
C GLY A 64 -17.15 24.59 32.00
N LEU A 65 -17.09 25.40 33.06
CA LEU A 65 -16.02 26.40 33.23
C LEU A 65 -14.64 25.74 33.44
N LEU A 66 -14.57 24.70 34.29
CA LEU A 66 -13.33 23.94 34.52
C LEU A 66 -12.84 23.23 33.25
N ARG A 67 -13.76 22.68 32.43
CA ARG A 67 -13.43 22.08 31.13
C ARG A 67 -12.87 23.12 30.17
N LYS A 68 -13.46 24.32 30.15
CA LYS A 68 -12.93 25.43 29.34
C LYS A 68 -11.53 25.83 29.79
N GLU A 69 -11.30 26.00 31.09
CA GLU A 69 -9.95 26.31 31.60
C GLU A 69 -8.94 25.19 31.29
N TRP A 70 -9.37 23.94 31.34
CA TRP A 70 -8.55 22.79 30.93
C TRP A 70 -8.21 22.85 29.44
N LEU A 71 -9.17 23.17 28.58
CA LEU A 71 -8.95 23.34 27.13
C LEU A 71 -7.97 24.48 26.85
N ASP A 72 -8.15 25.64 27.48
CA ASP A 72 -7.24 26.78 27.31
C ASP A 72 -5.80 26.42 27.74
N CYS A 73 -5.66 25.65 28.82
CA CYS A 73 -4.35 25.16 29.29
C CYS A 73 -3.75 24.10 28.34
N LEU A 74 -4.60 23.23 27.77
CA LEU A 74 -4.19 22.25 26.76
C LEU A 74 -3.69 22.93 25.49
N GLU A 75 -4.38 23.98 25.01
CA GLU A 75 -3.94 24.76 23.86
C GLU A 75 -2.60 25.45 24.13
N GLU A 76 -2.42 26.01 25.34
CA GLU A 76 -1.16 26.67 25.73
C GLU A 76 0.02 25.68 25.72
N ILE A 77 -0.14 24.48 26.28
CA ILE A 77 0.92 23.47 26.26
C ILE A 77 1.15 22.93 24.85
N GLN A 78 0.10 22.75 24.03
CA GLN A 78 0.22 22.29 22.65
C GLN A 78 1.04 23.28 21.80
N ASP A 79 0.72 24.57 21.83
CA ASP A 79 1.45 25.60 21.10
C ASP A 79 2.93 25.65 21.53
N LYS A 80 3.20 25.62 22.84
CA LYS A 80 4.58 25.59 23.37
C LYS A 80 5.35 24.35 22.90
N LEU A 81 4.75 23.17 22.99
CA LEU A 81 5.37 21.93 22.53
C LEU A 81 5.59 21.92 21.01
N MET A 82 4.70 22.53 20.23
CA MET A 82 4.87 22.70 18.78
C MET A 82 6.06 23.60 18.46
N ARG A 83 6.15 24.78 19.07
CA ARG A 83 7.28 25.70 18.88
C ARG A 83 8.62 25.06 19.26
N LEU A 84 8.66 24.34 20.39
CA LEU A 84 9.86 23.60 20.81
C LEU A 84 10.26 22.54 19.79
N MET A 85 9.32 21.78 19.23
CA MET A 85 9.61 20.81 18.17
C MET A 85 10.14 21.48 16.90
N GLU A 86 9.58 22.61 16.48
CA GLU A 86 10.07 23.36 15.31
C GLU A 86 11.48 23.92 15.52
N HIS A 87 11.80 24.35 16.73
CA HIS A 87 13.15 24.77 17.07
C HIS A 87 14.12 23.59 17.17
N GLY A 88 13.66 22.43 17.64
CA GLY A 88 14.47 21.24 17.86
C GLY A 88 14.80 20.48 16.60
N VAL A 89 13.88 20.38 15.64
CA VAL A 89 14.13 19.73 14.34
C VAL A 89 14.00 20.77 13.23
N ARG A 90 15.15 21.28 12.78
CA ARG A 90 15.23 22.32 11.76
C ARG A 90 15.58 21.72 10.41
N PHE A 91 14.79 22.07 9.41
CA PHE A 91 15.05 21.73 8.02
C PHE A 91 15.74 22.91 7.36
N GLU A 92 16.86 22.64 6.71
CA GLU A 92 17.63 23.62 5.93
C GLU A 92 17.57 23.19 4.45
N PRO A 93 16.51 23.55 3.69
CA PRO A 93 16.31 23.08 2.31
C PRO A 93 17.45 23.50 1.37
N LYS A 94 18.08 24.65 1.65
CA LYS A 94 19.22 25.16 0.86
C LYS A 94 20.44 24.23 0.91
N PHE A 95 20.58 23.44 1.97
CA PHE A 95 21.72 22.57 2.20
C PHE A 95 21.34 21.08 2.20
N ASN A 96 20.09 20.73 1.86
CA ASN A 96 19.53 19.38 1.98
C ASN A 96 19.89 18.72 3.33
N ARG A 97 19.75 19.48 4.42
CA ARG A 97 20.17 19.08 5.76
C ARG A 97 18.99 19.15 6.75
N VAL A 98 18.86 18.13 7.59
CA VAL A 98 18.08 18.20 8.84
C VAL A 98 19.06 18.37 9.99
N ARG A 99 18.78 19.33 10.87
CA ARG A 99 19.50 19.53 12.12
C ARG A 99 18.57 19.22 13.28
N VAL A 100 19.02 18.36 14.18
CA VAL A 100 18.34 18.01 15.43
C VAL A 100 19.13 18.56 16.59
N LEU A 101 18.52 19.48 17.34
CA LEU A 101 19.06 20.06 18.57
C LEU A 101 18.50 19.31 19.77
N TYR A 102 19.38 18.73 20.59
CA TYR A 102 18.92 18.00 21.78
C TYR A 102 18.59 18.90 22.97
N HIS A 103 19.18 20.09 23.03
CA HIS A 103 18.91 21.09 24.07
C HIS A 103 18.32 22.34 23.43
N LEU A 104 17.14 22.74 23.91
CA LEU A 104 16.32 23.80 23.36
C LEU A 104 16.25 24.94 24.37
N SER A 105 16.74 26.11 24.00
CA SER A 105 16.53 27.35 24.75
C SER A 105 15.61 28.25 23.96
N ILE A 106 14.42 28.53 24.50
CA ILE A 106 13.53 29.60 24.02
C ILE A 106 13.64 30.74 25.03
N GLU A 107 13.59 31.99 24.57
CA GLU A 107 13.67 33.16 25.44
C GLU A 107 12.69 33.04 26.63
N GLY A 108 13.22 33.16 27.85
CA GLY A 108 12.45 33.09 29.09
C GLY A 108 12.21 31.69 29.69
N ILE A 109 12.70 30.61 29.06
CA ILE A 109 12.56 29.24 29.57
C ILE A 109 13.96 28.60 29.76
N PRO A 110 14.21 27.89 30.88
CA PRO A 110 15.45 27.12 31.05
C PRO A 110 15.63 26.11 29.90
N ALA A 111 16.86 25.69 29.63
CA ALA A 111 17.14 24.75 28.55
C ALA A 111 16.35 23.43 28.74
N ILE A 112 15.48 23.10 27.78
CA ILE A 112 14.65 21.90 27.78
C ILE A 112 15.23 20.88 26.81
N GLN A 113 15.24 19.61 27.20
CA GLN A 113 15.67 18.53 26.32
C GLN A 113 14.57 18.16 25.31
N LEU A 114 14.95 17.90 24.06
CA LEU A 114 14.01 17.45 23.02
C LEU A 114 13.28 16.16 23.42
N HIS A 115 13.96 15.26 24.15
CA HIS A 115 13.34 14.06 24.73
C HIS A 115 12.13 14.39 25.61
N THR A 116 12.28 15.35 26.52
CA THR A 116 11.21 15.82 27.42
C THR A 116 10.00 16.38 26.64
N VAL A 117 10.25 17.01 25.50
CA VAL A 117 9.19 17.53 24.62
C VAL A 117 8.39 16.40 23.98
N LEU A 118 9.07 15.37 23.47
CA LEU A 118 8.43 14.20 22.86
C LEU A 118 7.65 13.39 23.90
N GLU A 119 8.22 13.20 25.09
CA GLU A 119 7.57 12.53 26.20
C GLU A 119 6.31 13.28 26.65
N ALA A 120 6.38 14.60 26.81
CA ALA A 120 5.20 15.42 27.12
C ALA A 120 4.13 15.30 26.02
N LYS A 121 4.53 15.29 24.73
CA LYS A 121 3.59 15.09 23.61
C LYS A 121 2.92 13.73 23.63
N GLU A 122 3.64 12.67 23.99
CA GLU A 122 3.08 11.33 24.18
C GLU A 122 2.07 11.30 25.34
N VAL A 123 2.43 11.88 26.49
CA VAL A 123 1.56 11.92 27.67
C VAL A 123 0.26 12.68 27.39
N VAL A 124 0.33 13.82 26.68
CA VAL A 124 -0.87 14.59 26.28
C VAL A 124 -1.66 13.88 25.17
N GLY A 125 -1.06 12.93 24.44
CA GLY A 125 -1.71 12.19 23.36
C GLY A 125 -1.71 12.93 22.02
N ILE A 126 -0.72 13.79 21.77
CA ILE A 126 -0.59 14.61 20.55
C ILE A 126 0.68 14.28 19.76
N LEU A 127 1.30 13.14 20.02
CA LEU A 127 2.56 12.74 19.40
C LEU A 127 2.42 12.63 17.86
N ASP A 128 1.36 11.99 17.37
CA ASP A 128 1.07 11.85 15.93
C ASP A 128 1.06 13.22 15.23
N HIS A 129 0.30 14.19 15.77
CA HIS A 129 0.25 15.55 15.22
C HIS A 129 1.59 16.27 15.35
N GLY A 130 2.28 16.07 16.48
CA GLY A 130 3.56 16.69 16.77
C GLY A 130 4.71 16.26 15.86
N LEU A 131 4.64 15.04 15.32
CA LEU A 131 5.63 14.48 14.41
C LEU A 131 5.24 14.61 12.93
N ALA A 132 3.97 14.85 12.62
CA ALA A 132 3.45 14.93 11.25
C ALA A 132 4.22 15.91 10.34
N LYS A 133 4.54 17.11 10.84
CA LYS A 133 5.31 18.11 10.07
C LYS A 133 6.73 17.62 9.77
N VAL A 134 7.39 17.02 10.77
CA VAL A 134 8.75 16.47 10.63
C VAL A 134 8.75 15.30 9.65
N ALA A 135 7.77 14.41 9.77
CA ALA A 135 7.54 13.29 8.86
C ALA A 135 7.35 13.74 7.41
N ASP A 136 6.50 14.74 7.16
CA ASP A 136 6.27 15.26 5.81
C ASP A 136 7.53 15.88 5.20
N GLN A 137 8.29 16.63 5.99
CA GLN A 137 9.55 17.24 5.55
C GLN A 137 10.61 16.18 5.23
N ILE A 138 10.74 15.12 6.05
CA ILE A 138 11.65 14.00 5.77
C ILE A 138 11.27 13.30 4.47
N ILE A 139 9.98 13.02 4.25
CA ILE A 139 9.52 12.41 3.00
C ILE A 139 9.88 13.30 1.81
N LYS A 140 9.56 14.59 1.90
CA LYS A 140 9.72 15.55 0.81
C LYS A 140 11.19 15.77 0.44
N PHE A 141 12.06 15.96 1.43
CA PHE A 141 13.43 16.40 1.22
C PHE A 141 14.46 15.26 1.25
N PHE A 142 14.13 14.10 1.82
CA PHE A 142 15.08 12.99 1.96
C PHE A 142 14.62 11.74 1.24
N ILE A 143 13.44 11.21 1.57
CA ILE A 143 12.99 9.94 0.98
C ILE A 143 12.68 10.08 -0.52
N ALA A 144 11.90 11.10 -0.91
CA ALA A 144 11.52 11.26 -2.31
C ALA A 144 12.74 11.46 -3.24
N PRO A 145 13.77 12.25 -2.89
CA PRO A 145 15.00 12.31 -3.68
C PRO A 145 15.74 10.99 -3.77
N VAL A 146 15.90 10.25 -2.67
CA VAL A 146 16.57 8.93 -2.67
C VAL A 146 15.86 7.95 -3.60
N VAL A 147 14.52 7.89 -3.53
CA VAL A 147 13.73 6.97 -4.36
C VAL A 147 13.68 7.40 -5.84
N LYS A 148 13.64 8.72 -6.13
CA LYS A 148 13.48 9.21 -7.50
C LYS A 148 14.79 9.23 -8.30
N TYR A 149 15.89 9.62 -7.65
CA TYR A 149 17.14 9.87 -8.37
C TYR A 149 18.12 8.70 -8.24
N GLY A 150 17.93 7.79 -7.29
CA GLY A 150 18.72 6.56 -7.17
C GLY A 150 20.23 6.75 -6.98
N SER A 151 20.71 8.00 -6.93
CA SER A 151 22.12 8.32 -6.73
C SER A 151 22.59 7.80 -5.37
N PRO A 152 23.89 7.48 -5.24
CA PRO A 152 24.50 7.25 -3.95
C PRO A 152 24.49 8.58 -3.21
N VAL A 153 23.38 8.83 -2.54
CA VAL A 153 23.29 9.86 -1.54
C VAL A 153 24.06 9.30 -0.36
N SER A 154 25.29 9.77 -0.15
CA SER A 154 25.95 9.53 1.13
C SER A 154 25.16 10.32 2.17
N VAL A 155 24.37 9.58 2.92
CA VAL A 155 23.63 10.09 4.07
C VAL A 155 24.67 10.28 5.18
N GLY A 156 25.21 11.49 5.30
CA GLY A 156 26.19 11.83 6.33
C GLY A 156 25.48 12.10 7.65
N GLU A 157 25.78 11.28 8.66
CA GLU A 157 25.41 11.53 10.06
C GLU A 157 26.58 12.22 10.79
N GLU A 158 26.41 13.49 11.13
CA GLU A 158 27.37 14.21 11.99
C GLU A 158 26.74 14.51 13.34
N VAL A 159 27.26 13.87 14.39
CA VAL A 159 26.94 14.21 15.78
C VAL A 159 28.02 15.17 16.29
N ASN A 160 27.72 16.46 16.28
CA ASN A 160 28.64 17.48 16.79
C ASN A 160 28.34 17.70 18.28
N ILE A 161 29.31 17.39 19.13
CA ILE A 161 29.30 17.82 20.53
C ILE A 161 30.01 19.17 20.56
N GLY A 162 29.24 20.26 20.49
CA GLY A 162 29.82 21.60 20.52
C GLY A 162 30.54 21.90 21.85
N LEU A 163 31.60 22.70 21.79
CA LEU A 163 32.36 23.24 22.95
C LEU A 163 31.49 23.98 24.00
N ARG A 164 30.20 24.24 23.68
CA ARG A 164 29.22 24.94 24.53
C ARG A 164 28.13 24.01 25.11
N GLY A 165 28.32 22.68 25.04
CA GLY A 165 27.38 21.70 25.61
C GLY A 165 26.10 21.46 24.78
N THR A 166 25.98 22.09 23.62
CA THR A 166 24.91 21.82 22.66
C THR A 166 25.29 20.61 21.80
N SER A 167 24.72 19.46 22.15
CA SER A 167 24.78 18.25 21.32
C SER A 167 23.75 18.40 20.19
N GLU A 168 24.24 18.37 18.95
CA GLU A 168 23.43 18.42 17.73
C GLU A 168 23.71 17.20 16.85
N ALA A 169 22.69 16.71 16.15
CA ALA A 169 22.82 15.67 15.14
C ALA A 169 22.33 16.19 13.80
N ASN A 170 23.01 15.80 12.74
CA ASN A 170 22.72 16.29 11.40
C ASN A 170 22.61 15.15 10.42
N LEU A 171 21.61 15.25 9.54
CA LEU A 171 21.44 14.39 8.38
C LEU A 171 21.63 15.24 7.13
N LYS A 172 22.59 14.90 6.28
CA LYS A 172 22.82 15.60 5.02
C LYS A 172 22.79 14.62 3.85
N ILE A 173 22.18 15.06 2.75
CA ILE A 173 22.21 14.37 1.46
C ILE A 173 23.33 14.99 0.65
N GLU A 174 24.43 14.25 0.47
CA GLU A 174 25.51 14.66 -0.43
C GLU A 174 25.35 13.98 -1.79
N PRO A 175 25.43 14.73 -2.91
CA PRO A 175 25.50 14.13 -4.23
C PRO A 175 26.88 13.45 -4.38
N SER A 176 26.90 12.14 -4.59
CA SER A 176 28.13 11.44 -4.96
C SER A 176 28.64 11.94 -6.33
N PRO A 177 29.93 12.31 -6.45
CA PRO A 177 30.52 12.78 -7.70
C PRO A 177 30.78 11.68 -8.74
N ASP A 178 30.77 10.39 -8.35
CA ASP A 178 31.24 9.28 -9.20
C ASP A 178 30.13 8.35 -9.74
N ALA A 179 28.86 8.73 -9.64
CA ALA A 179 27.77 7.89 -10.14
C ALA A 179 27.49 8.17 -11.63
N GLU A 180 27.95 7.29 -12.51
CA GLU A 180 27.41 7.21 -13.87
C GLU A 180 25.88 7.03 -13.78
N ILE A 181 25.15 7.95 -14.41
CA ILE A 181 23.69 7.95 -14.51
C ILE A 181 23.32 6.77 -15.41
N GLY A 182 23.27 5.56 -14.85
CA GLY A 182 23.32 4.37 -15.69
C GLY A 182 22.94 3.03 -15.06
N ASN A 183 22.39 2.96 -13.85
CA ASN A 183 21.46 1.92 -13.41
C ASN A 183 21.09 2.18 -11.95
N VAL A 184 19.83 2.49 -11.69
CA VAL A 184 19.34 2.61 -10.30
C VAL A 184 19.13 1.20 -9.78
N ASP A 185 20.01 0.75 -8.90
CA ASP A 185 19.88 -0.54 -8.23
C ASP A 185 18.89 -0.44 -7.05
N GLY A 186 18.05 -1.45 -6.86
CA GLY A 186 17.08 -1.49 -5.76
C GLY A 186 17.76 -1.48 -4.40
N GLU A 187 18.97 -2.02 -4.33
CA GLU A 187 19.80 -2.05 -3.13
C GLU A 187 20.20 -0.63 -2.67
N THR A 188 20.54 0.29 -3.58
CA THR A 188 20.93 1.65 -3.22
C THR A 188 19.75 2.48 -2.73
N ILE A 189 18.58 2.32 -3.34
CA ILE A 189 17.35 2.97 -2.86
C ILE A 189 17.01 2.49 -1.46
N TYR A 190 16.95 1.17 -1.26
CA TYR A 190 16.50 0.60 0.01
C TYR A 190 17.50 0.85 1.13
N SER A 191 18.80 0.71 0.87
CA SER A 191 19.84 1.06 1.84
C SER A 191 19.79 2.55 2.23
N GLY A 192 19.52 3.46 1.28
CA GLY A 192 19.33 4.88 1.56
C GLY A 192 18.11 5.15 2.47
N VAL A 193 16.97 4.50 2.19
CA VAL A 193 15.78 4.57 3.05
C VAL A 193 16.08 4.03 4.45
N ILE A 194 16.76 2.89 4.56
CA ILE A 194 17.16 2.29 5.84
C ILE A 194 18.08 3.22 6.63
N HIS A 195 19.04 3.90 6.00
CA HIS A 195 19.88 4.89 6.69
C HIS A 195 19.08 6.06 7.25
N ILE A 196 18.12 6.60 6.48
CA ILE A 196 17.24 7.66 6.97
C ILE A 196 16.40 7.17 8.15
N VAL A 197 15.88 5.95 8.09
CA VAL A 197 15.11 5.35 9.20
C VAL A 197 15.99 5.13 10.44
N LYS A 198 17.25 4.70 10.27
CA LYS A 198 18.23 4.59 11.38
C LYS A 198 18.49 5.94 12.04
N PHE A 199 18.63 7.00 11.26
CA PHE A 199 18.77 8.36 11.79
C PHE A 199 17.53 8.77 12.60
N ILE A 200 16.32 8.54 12.08
CA ILE A 200 15.08 8.81 12.83
C ILE A 200 15.06 8.03 14.13
N HIS A 201 15.32 6.71 14.06
CA HIS A 201 15.33 5.82 15.22
C HIS A 201 16.29 6.31 16.30
N LYS A 202 17.50 6.73 15.95
CA LYS A 202 18.55 7.13 16.90
C LYS A 202 18.43 8.59 17.36
N CYS A 203 18.27 9.53 16.43
CA CYS A 203 18.43 10.97 16.67
C CYS A 203 17.11 11.71 16.89
N ILE A 204 15.99 11.22 16.38
CA ILE A 204 14.68 11.88 16.59
C ILE A 204 13.87 11.12 17.64
N SER A 205 13.85 9.79 17.54
CA SER A 205 13.03 8.93 18.40
C SER A 205 13.79 8.35 19.59
N PHE A 206 15.10 8.61 19.73
CA PHE A 206 15.90 8.20 20.89
C PHE A 206 15.79 6.70 21.24
N GLN A 207 15.62 5.84 20.23
CA GLN A 207 15.41 4.39 20.36
C GLN A 207 14.12 4.01 21.13
N ASN A 208 13.19 4.95 21.31
CA ASN A 208 11.89 4.68 21.89
C ASN A 208 10.95 4.05 20.84
N GLY A 209 10.55 2.80 21.08
CA GLY A 209 9.69 2.06 20.17
C GLY A 209 8.33 2.68 19.90
N SER A 210 7.72 3.39 20.85
CA SER A 210 6.43 4.06 20.60
C SER A 210 6.58 5.23 19.64
N TRP A 211 7.67 6.01 19.78
CA TRP A 211 7.95 7.17 18.92
C TRP A 211 8.36 6.74 17.51
N VAL A 212 9.14 5.67 17.38
CA VAL A 212 9.51 5.12 16.08
C VAL A 212 8.28 4.57 15.35
N ARG A 213 7.41 3.84 16.06
CA ARG A 213 6.15 3.33 15.50
C ARG A 213 5.23 4.46 15.04
N CYS A 214 5.13 5.53 15.81
CA CYS A 214 4.39 6.73 15.42
C CYS A 214 4.93 7.33 14.11
N PHE A 215 6.25 7.50 14.00
CA PHE A 215 6.88 7.93 12.75
C PHE A 215 6.60 7.00 11.58
N GLY A 216 6.71 5.69 11.82
CA GLY A 216 6.42 4.63 10.86
C GLY A 216 5.01 4.75 10.30
N LYS A 217 4.00 4.79 11.16
CA LYS A 217 2.58 4.99 10.81
C LYS A 217 2.35 6.23 9.94
N LEU A 218 3.05 7.34 10.24
CA LEU A 218 2.92 8.60 9.49
C LEU A 218 3.60 8.58 8.12
N THR A 219 4.65 7.77 7.95
CA THR A 219 5.53 7.86 6.78
C THR A 219 5.49 6.65 5.86
N TRP A 220 5.47 5.44 6.41
CA TRP A 220 5.61 4.19 5.65
C TRP A 220 4.59 4.02 4.50
N PRO A 221 3.30 4.36 4.66
CA PRO A 221 2.34 4.28 3.55
C PRO A 221 2.73 5.13 2.34
N ARG A 222 3.35 6.30 2.56
CA ARG A 222 3.82 7.20 1.49
C ARG A 222 5.16 6.74 0.93
N ILE A 223 6.06 6.25 1.78
CA ILE A 223 7.38 5.74 1.35
C ILE A 223 7.20 4.51 0.45
N SER A 224 6.42 3.52 0.89
CA SER A 224 6.13 2.31 0.12
C SER A 224 5.50 2.62 -1.25
N GLU A 225 4.54 3.55 -1.30
CA GLU A 225 3.94 3.99 -2.56
C GLU A 225 4.96 4.65 -3.50
N LEU A 226 5.87 5.48 -2.97
CA LEU A 226 6.94 6.07 -3.76
C LEU A 226 7.87 4.99 -4.34
N ILE A 227 8.23 3.98 -3.54
CA ILE A 227 9.08 2.86 -3.99
C ILE A 227 8.36 2.05 -5.07
N ILE A 228 7.07 1.73 -4.88
CA ILE A 228 6.27 0.96 -5.84
C ILE A 228 6.14 1.73 -7.16
N SER A 229 5.71 2.99 -7.10
CA SER A 229 5.42 3.81 -8.30
C SER A 229 6.67 4.23 -9.07
N HIS A 230 7.78 4.53 -8.40
CA HIS A 230 8.99 5.02 -9.08
C HIS A 230 10.02 3.95 -9.40
N PHE A 231 10.01 2.82 -8.69
CA PHE A 231 10.97 1.73 -8.85
C PHE A 231 10.30 0.39 -9.18
N LEU A 232 9.61 -0.27 -8.23
CA LEU A 232 9.20 -1.68 -8.41
C LEU A 232 8.28 -1.91 -9.61
N SER A 233 7.33 -1.01 -9.88
CA SER A 233 6.43 -1.10 -11.04
C SER A 233 7.15 -1.04 -12.39
N LYS A 234 8.33 -0.40 -12.45
CA LYS A 234 9.14 -0.31 -13.67
C LYS A 234 10.02 -1.53 -13.87
N VAL A 235 10.43 -2.17 -12.79
CA VAL A 235 11.36 -3.31 -12.81
C VAL A 235 10.63 -4.66 -12.95
N VAL A 236 9.29 -4.66 -12.93
CA VAL A 236 8.48 -5.87 -13.22
C VAL A 236 8.95 -6.50 -14.56
N PRO A 237 9.38 -7.77 -14.56
CA PRO A 237 9.93 -8.44 -15.74
C PRO A 237 8.97 -8.45 -16.94
N GLU A 238 9.51 -8.34 -18.15
CA GLU A 238 8.75 -8.53 -19.40
C GLU A 238 8.85 -9.96 -19.94
N ASP A 239 9.91 -10.68 -19.52
CA ASP A 239 10.21 -12.06 -19.90
C ASP A 239 10.54 -12.89 -18.65
N ALA A 240 10.17 -14.17 -18.65
CA ALA A 240 10.44 -15.11 -17.56
C ALA A 240 11.94 -15.27 -17.25
N SER A 241 12.82 -14.99 -18.23
CA SER A 241 14.27 -15.00 -18.06
C SER A 241 14.80 -13.91 -17.13
N LYS A 242 14.05 -12.82 -16.91
CA LYS A 242 14.41 -11.72 -16.02
C LYS A 242 13.78 -11.83 -14.62
N LEU A 243 13.03 -12.91 -14.37
CA LEU A 243 12.35 -13.14 -13.09
C LEU A 243 13.35 -13.33 -11.93
N THR A 244 14.47 -14.00 -12.18
CA THR A 244 15.52 -14.23 -11.17
C THR A 244 16.18 -12.94 -10.70
N ASP A 245 16.38 -11.98 -11.60
CA ASP A 245 16.97 -10.69 -11.24
C ASP A 245 15.98 -9.83 -10.45
N PHE A 246 14.70 -9.93 -10.80
CA PHE A 246 13.63 -9.28 -10.05
C PHE A 246 13.41 -9.88 -8.65
N LEU A 247 13.54 -11.21 -8.49
CA LEU A 247 13.48 -11.86 -7.17
C LEU A 247 14.62 -11.41 -6.25
N LYS A 248 15.84 -11.20 -6.79
CA LYS A 248 16.95 -10.61 -6.01
C LYS A 248 16.61 -9.20 -5.53
N ILE A 249 15.99 -8.38 -6.40
CA ILE A 249 15.57 -7.02 -6.03
C ILE A 249 14.51 -7.07 -4.93
N ILE A 250 13.56 -8.01 -4.99
CA ILE A 250 12.57 -8.20 -3.92
C ILE A 250 13.26 -8.53 -2.59
N GLU A 251 14.22 -9.44 -2.60
CA GLU A 251 14.97 -9.86 -1.41
C GLU A 251 15.69 -8.66 -0.75
N CYS A 252 16.30 -7.80 -1.56
CA CYS A 252 16.91 -6.54 -1.11
C CYS A 252 15.89 -5.55 -0.53
N THR A 253 14.62 -5.58 -0.98
CA THR A 253 13.54 -4.72 -0.48
C THR A 253 12.75 -5.33 0.70
N SER A 254 13.32 -6.32 1.39
CA SER A 254 12.64 -6.97 2.50
C SER A 254 12.40 -6.02 3.68
N GLU A 255 11.15 -5.98 4.17
CA GLU A 255 10.70 -5.12 5.27
C GLU A 255 11.25 -5.57 6.66
N SER A 256 12.11 -6.59 6.72
CA SER A 256 12.63 -7.19 7.96
C SER A 256 13.36 -6.16 8.84
N ALA A 257 14.31 -5.42 8.27
CA ALA A 257 15.07 -4.40 9.00
C ALA A 257 14.18 -3.29 9.58
N LEU A 258 13.10 -2.92 8.87
CA LEU A 258 12.14 -1.91 9.34
C LEU A 258 11.28 -2.44 10.50
N ARG A 259 10.96 -3.74 10.49
CA ARG A 259 10.25 -4.40 11.59
C ARG A 259 11.12 -4.55 12.83
N GLU A 260 12.40 -4.90 12.66
CA GLU A 260 13.36 -4.96 13.77
C GLU A 260 13.49 -3.61 14.49
N MET A 261 13.43 -2.50 13.73
CA MET A 261 13.44 -1.15 14.28
C MET A 261 12.06 -0.68 14.81
N MET A 262 11.02 -1.53 14.81
CA MET A 262 9.63 -1.19 15.15
C MET A 262 9.01 -0.05 14.31
N PHE A 263 9.60 0.25 13.15
CA PHE A 263 9.10 1.25 12.21
C PHE A 263 7.86 0.74 11.46
N ILE A 264 7.77 -0.57 11.27
CA ILE A 264 6.58 -1.26 10.75
C ILE A 264 6.10 -2.22 11.84
N SER A 265 4.79 -2.23 12.08
CA SER A 265 4.13 -3.15 13.00
C SER A 265 4.06 -4.55 12.39
N ALA A 266 4.42 -5.57 13.18
CA ALA A 266 4.39 -6.96 12.73
C ALA A 266 2.96 -7.48 12.44
N SER A 267 1.94 -6.86 13.04
CA SER A 267 0.55 -7.31 13.03
C SER A 267 -0.35 -6.59 12.01
N ASP A 268 0.08 -5.45 11.46
CA ASP A 268 -0.81 -4.60 10.67
C ASP A 268 -0.75 -4.96 9.17
N CYS A 269 -1.82 -5.57 8.66
CA CYS A 269 -1.92 -6.07 7.28
C CYS A 269 -1.73 -4.93 6.24
N GLY A 270 -2.09 -3.70 6.61
CA GLY A 270 -1.95 -2.52 5.75
C GLY A 270 -0.51 -2.02 5.56
N GLU A 271 0.44 -2.52 6.37
CA GLU A 271 1.84 -2.12 6.33
C GLU A 271 2.75 -3.09 5.57
N LYS A 272 2.24 -4.27 5.19
CA LYS A 272 2.93 -5.26 4.34
C LYS A 272 2.92 -4.89 2.86
N ARG A 273 3.09 -3.61 2.51
CA ARG A 273 2.81 -3.12 1.15
C ARG A 273 3.81 -3.63 0.13
N LEU A 274 5.10 -3.64 0.47
CA LEU A 274 6.12 -4.14 -0.45
C LEU A 274 6.08 -5.66 -0.53
N THR A 275 5.87 -6.35 0.60
CA THR A 275 5.67 -7.80 0.62
C THR A 275 4.44 -8.22 -0.19
N ASN A 276 3.29 -7.56 -0.01
CA ASN A 276 2.09 -7.83 -0.79
C ASN A 276 2.31 -7.54 -2.29
N PHE A 277 3.07 -6.49 -2.62
CA PHE A 277 3.42 -6.22 -4.02
C PHE A 277 4.26 -7.35 -4.60
N ALA A 278 5.29 -7.81 -3.87
CA ALA A 278 6.16 -8.91 -4.26
C ALA A 278 5.41 -10.26 -4.42
N GLU A 279 4.45 -10.56 -3.54
CA GLU A 279 3.62 -11.77 -3.63
C GLU A 279 2.67 -11.76 -4.84
N ASN A 280 2.33 -10.59 -5.38
CA ASN A 280 1.40 -10.45 -6.52
C ASN A 280 2.12 -10.19 -7.86
N VAL A 281 3.42 -10.42 -7.96
CA VAL A 281 4.23 -10.14 -9.15
C VAL A 281 3.75 -10.91 -10.38
N GLU A 282 3.29 -12.14 -10.18
CA GLU A 282 2.71 -12.96 -11.24
C GLU A 282 1.46 -12.31 -11.85
N VAL A 283 0.66 -11.59 -11.05
CA VAL A 283 -0.52 -10.85 -11.51
C VAL A 283 -0.10 -9.65 -12.36
N TYR A 284 0.93 -8.91 -11.94
CA TYR A 284 1.46 -7.78 -12.71
C TYR A 284 2.09 -8.23 -14.02
N PHE A 285 2.86 -9.31 -13.99
CA PHE A 285 3.42 -9.95 -15.18
C PHE A 285 2.31 -10.39 -16.15
N ALA A 286 1.32 -11.13 -15.66
CA ALA A 286 0.18 -11.59 -16.46
C ALA A 286 -0.63 -10.42 -17.06
N SER A 287 -0.89 -9.37 -16.28
CA SER A 287 -1.61 -8.17 -16.72
C SER A 287 -0.87 -7.41 -17.83
N ARG A 288 0.46 -7.27 -17.69
CA ARG A 288 1.29 -6.58 -18.69
C ARG A 288 1.43 -7.40 -19.96
N LYS A 289 1.66 -8.72 -19.85
CA LYS A 289 1.68 -9.63 -21.02
C LYS A 289 0.35 -9.67 -21.75
N LYS A 290 -0.77 -9.67 -21.01
CA LYS A 290 -2.12 -9.52 -21.58
C LYS A 290 -2.25 -8.23 -22.40
N THR A 291 -1.77 -7.10 -21.86
CA THR A 291 -1.86 -5.79 -22.54
C THR A 291 -1.00 -5.75 -23.81
N GLU A 292 0.19 -6.36 -23.77
CA GLU A 292 1.06 -6.52 -24.94
C GLU A 292 0.39 -7.37 -26.03
N ILE A 293 -0.15 -8.53 -25.63
CA ILE A 293 -0.89 -9.44 -26.51
C ILE A 293 -2.09 -8.71 -27.13
N LEU A 294 -2.93 -8.07 -26.32
CA LEU A 294 -4.08 -7.28 -26.80
C LEU A 294 -3.66 -6.14 -27.75
N GLY A 295 -2.59 -5.41 -27.43
CA GLY A 295 -2.05 -4.37 -28.28
C GLY A 295 -1.56 -4.90 -29.63
N TYR A 296 -0.97 -6.10 -29.64
CA TYR A 296 -0.59 -6.81 -30.86
C TYR A 296 -1.82 -7.24 -31.69
N TRP A 297 -2.87 -7.78 -31.06
CA TRP A 297 -4.12 -8.14 -31.75
C TRP A 297 -4.89 -6.93 -32.29
N GLN A 298 -4.89 -5.81 -31.56
CA GLN A 298 -5.52 -4.55 -31.96
C GLN A 298 -4.77 -3.86 -33.11
N LYS A 299 -3.43 -3.80 -33.05
CA LYS A 299 -2.60 -3.21 -34.14
C LYS A 299 -2.70 -3.96 -35.46
N ARG A 300 -3.12 -5.22 -35.46
CA ARG A 300 -3.17 -6.07 -36.67
C ARG A 300 -4.59 -6.34 -37.19
N GLU A 301 -5.60 -5.60 -36.73
CA GLU A 301 -7.01 -5.71 -37.17
C GLU A 301 -7.60 -7.13 -37.10
N ILE A 302 -7.07 -8.01 -36.24
CA ILE A 302 -7.52 -9.42 -36.19
C ILE A 302 -8.92 -9.54 -35.56
N ILE A 303 -9.28 -8.61 -34.67
CA ILE A 303 -10.55 -8.64 -33.93
C ILE A 303 -11.77 -8.27 -34.82
N PHE A 304 -11.57 -7.71 -36.03
CA PHE A 304 -12.69 -7.28 -36.86
C PHE A 304 -13.31 -8.36 -37.77
N TYR A 305 -12.71 -9.57 -37.85
CA TYR A 305 -13.15 -10.60 -38.80
C TYR A 305 -13.59 -11.95 -38.18
N SER A 306 -13.94 -12.00 -36.89
CA SER A 306 -14.63 -13.19 -36.33
C SER A 306 -16.16 -13.05 -36.31
N GLY A 307 -16.72 -12.05 -36.99
CA GLY A 307 -18.15 -11.97 -37.27
C GLY A 307 -18.52 -12.95 -38.37
N TYR A 308 -19.02 -14.13 -38.00
CA TYR A 308 -19.82 -14.97 -38.88
C TYR A 308 -20.95 -14.12 -39.47
N THR A 309 -20.80 -13.70 -40.73
CA THR A 309 -21.98 -13.41 -41.56
C THR A 309 -22.23 -14.67 -42.36
N SER A 310 -23.17 -15.46 -41.85
CA SER A 310 -23.83 -16.51 -42.61
C SER A 310 -24.36 -15.88 -43.89
N ASN A 311 -23.72 -16.17 -45.01
CA ASN A 311 -24.29 -16.07 -46.35
C ASN A 311 -23.40 -16.93 -47.25
N ILE A 312 -23.81 -18.18 -47.42
CA ILE A 312 -23.39 -19.02 -48.54
C ILE A 312 -23.84 -18.27 -49.81
N PRO A 313 -22.94 -17.74 -50.67
CA PRO A 313 -23.36 -17.30 -51.98
C PRO A 313 -23.49 -18.57 -52.82
N VAL A 314 -24.75 -18.91 -53.12
CA VAL A 314 -25.08 -19.82 -54.20
C VAL A 314 -24.27 -19.40 -55.43
N LEU A 315 -23.41 -20.31 -55.90
CA LEU A 315 -22.69 -20.19 -57.15
C LEU A 315 -23.72 -20.05 -58.28
N LYS A 316 -23.94 -18.83 -58.77
CA LYS A 316 -24.61 -18.60 -60.05
C LYS A 316 -23.60 -18.09 -61.06
N ASN A 317 -23.56 -18.84 -62.15
CA ASN A 317 -22.68 -18.71 -63.29
C ASN A 317 -22.52 -17.30 -63.84
N GLY A 318 -21.29 -17.03 -64.30
CA GLY A 318 -21.03 -16.26 -65.51
C GLY A 318 -21.11 -14.74 -65.37
N GLY A 319 -19.97 -14.11 -65.07
CA GLY A 319 -19.82 -12.66 -65.25
C GLY A 319 -18.56 -12.14 -64.56
N LYS A 320 -17.58 -11.72 -65.36
CA LYS A 320 -16.25 -11.24 -64.95
C LYS A 320 -16.32 -10.26 -63.77
N ALA A 321 -15.62 -10.58 -62.68
CA ALA A 321 -15.33 -9.65 -61.59
C ALA A 321 -13.85 -9.74 -61.18
N ALA A 322 -13.34 -8.54 -60.90
CA ALA A 322 -11.97 -8.12 -60.66
C ALA A 322 -11.02 -9.05 -59.88
N ASN A 323 -9.76 -8.98 -60.28
CA ASN A 323 -8.58 -9.54 -59.63
C ASN A 323 -8.49 -9.14 -58.15
N SER A 324 -8.73 -10.08 -57.23
CA SER A 324 -8.05 -10.10 -55.93
C SER A 324 -8.10 -11.46 -55.24
N THR A 325 -6.89 -11.94 -54.90
CA THR A 325 -6.52 -12.81 -53.76
C THR A 325 -6.56 -14.34 -53.92
N GLU A 326 -5.35 -14.88 -54.15
CA GLU A 326 -4.80 -16.19 -53.72
C GLU A 326 -5.67 -17.45 -53.89
N LEU A 327 -5.61 -18.02 -55.10
CA LEU A 327 -6.03 -19.39 -55.41
C LEU A 327 -4.89 -20.36 -55.13
N VAL A 328 -5.15 -21.45 -54.40
CA VAL A 328 -4.20 -22.55 -54.19
C VAL A 328 -4.67 -23.78 -54.97
N ASP A 329 -3.78 -24.34 -55.78
CA ASP A 329 -4.03 -25.59 -56.52
C ASP A 329 -3.94 -26.78 -55.55
N LEU A 330 -4.96 -27.63 -55.52
CA LEU A 330 -4.97 -28.84 -54.70
C LEU A 330 -4.19 -29.95 -55.44
N VAL A 331 -3.26 -30.61 -54.73
CA VAL A 331 -2.30 -31.55 -55.32
C VAL A 331 -2.95 -32.83 -55.87
N PHE A 332 -4.18 -33.17 -55.46
CA PHE A 332 -4.83 -34.44 -55.82
C PHE A 332 -6.23 -34.30 -56.45
N LEU A 333 -6.68 -33.08 -56.73
CA LEU A 333 -7.95 -32.79 -57.40
C LEU A 333 -7.75 -31.63 -58.38
N SER A 334 -8.38 -31.69 -59.56
CA SER A 334 -8.24 -30.66 -60.61
C SER A 334 -8.95 -29.34 -60.30
N GLU A 335 -9.37 -29.11 -59.06
CA GLU A 335 -10.13 -27.94 -58.62
C GLU A 335 -9.26 -26.97 -57.81
N ARG A 336 -9.46 -25.66 -58.05
CA ARG A 336 -8.77 -24.58 -57.34
C ARG A 336 -9.60 -24.13 -56.15
N CYS A 337 -9.00 -24.14 -54.96
CA CYS A 337 -9.69 -23.71 -53.74
C CYS A 337 -9.28 -22.28 -53.38
N VAL A 338 -10.27 -21.47 -52.98
CA VAL A 338 -10.04 -20.14 -52.42
C VAL A 338 -9.81 -20.31 -50.92
N VAL A 339 -8.55 -20.19 -50.49
CA VAL A 339 -8.17 -20.33 -49.08
C VAL A 339 -8.18 -18.94 -48.45
N SER A 340 -8.78 -18.82 -47.26
CA SER A 340 -8.81 -17.53 -46.57
C SER A 340 -7.39 -17.05 -46.27
N LYS A 341 -7.16 -15.73 -46.34
CA LYS A 341 -5.84 -15.14 -46.06
C LYS A 341 -5.31 -15.50 -44.66
N ALA A 342 -6.23 -15.76 -43.72
CA ALA A 342 -5.92 -16.25 -42.38
C ALA A 342 -5.43 -17.71 -42.41
N ALA A 343 -6.08 -18.60 -43.15
CA ALA A 343 -5.67 -19.99 -43.29
C ALA A 343 -4.35 -20.13 -44.08
N SER A 344 -4.14 -19.33 -45.13
CA SER A 344 -2.86 -19.24 -45.87
C SER A 344 -1.70 -18.82 -44.95
N ARG A 345 -1.93 -17.83 -44.09
CA ARG A 345 -0.93 -17.34 -43.13
C ARG A 345 -0.69 -18.29 -41.96
N LEU A 346 -1.72 -18.98 -41.47
CA LEU A 346 -1.56 -20.07 -40.48
C LEU A 346 -0.66 -21.17 -41.05
N MET A 347 -0.88 -21.57 -42.31
CA MET A 347 -0.06 -22.58 -42.99
C MET A 347 1.39 -22.12 -43.20
N GLN A 348 1.64 -20.83 -43.46
CA GLN A 348 3.00 -20.28 -43.49
C GLN A 348 3.68 -20.30 -42.11
N LEU A 349 2.94 -19.99 -41.05
CA LEU A 349 3.47 -20.05 -39.68
C LEU A 349 3.80 -21.49 -39.30
N VAL A 350 2.93 -22.44 -39.66
CA VAL A 350 3.16 -23.89 -39.51
C VAL A 350 4.41 -24.33 -40.29
N HIS A 351 4.57 -23.87 -41.54
CA HIS A 351 5.75 -24.15 -42.35
C HIS A 351 7.05 -23.60 -41.72
N GLN A 352 7.01 -22.40 -41.14
CA GLN A 352 8.15 -21.80 -40.44
C GLN A 352 8.49 -22.54 -39.14
N THR A 353 7.49 -22.89 -38.33
CA THR A 353 7.69 -23.67 -37.09
C THR A 353 8.24 -25.06 -37.38
N LEU A 354 7.80 -25.71 -38.46
CA LEU A 354 8.35 -26.99 -38.92
C LEU A 354 9.79 -26.88 -39.45
N LYS A 355 10.25 -25.69 -39.84
CA LYS A 355 11.64 -25.45 -40.27
C LYS A 355 12.63 -25.53 -39.10
N TYR A 356 12.17 -25.26 -37.87
CA TYR A 356 12.94 -25.40 -36.62
C TYR A 356 12.91 -26.83 -36.04
N ARG A 357 12.30 -27.79 -36.75
CA ARG A 357 12.24 -29.22 -36.37
C ARG A 357 13.63 -29.83 -36.14
N ALA A 358 14.68 -29.30 -36.79
CA ALA A 358 16.05 -29.76 -36.62
C ALA A 358 16.57 -29.60 -35.18
N ASP A 359 16.06 -28.62 -34.43
CA ASP A 359 16.55 -28.25 -33.09
C ASP A 359 15.82 -28.97 -31.96
N PHE A 360 14.80 -29.78 -32.26
CA PHE A 360 14.10 -30.56 -31.23
C PHE A 360 14.89 -31.81 -30.77
N PRO A 361 14.76 -32.19 -29.48
CA PRO A 361 15.26 -33.46 -28.97
C PRO A 361 14.75 -34.65 -29.80
N SER A 362 15.59 -35.67 -30.00
CA SER A 362 15.29 -36.84 -30.84
C SER A 362 14.04 -37.61 -30.42
N SER A 363 13.74 -37.66 -29.12
CA SER A 363 12.53 -38.27 -28.55
C SER A 363 11.22 -37.59 -28.99
N ILE A 364 11.28 -36.30 -29.34
CA ILE A 364 10.12 -35.50 -29.73
C ILE A 364 9.94 -35.54 -31.26
N LYS A 365 11.03 -35.60 -32.04
CA LYS A 365 11.00 -35.58 -33.52
C LYS A 365 10.13 -36.65 -34.19
N GLU A 366 9.94 -37.79 -33.53
CA GLU A 366 9.16 -38.93 -34.01
C GLU A 366 7.65 -38.81 -33.75
N HIS A 367 7.21 -37.88 -32.90
CA HIS A 367 5.83 -37.83 -32.37
C HIS A 367 5.07 -36.50 -32.66
N VAL A 368 5.62 -35.59 -33.47
CA VAL A 368 5.01 -34.25 -33.67
C VAL A 368 4.52 -34.01 -35.09
N MET A 369 3.21 -34.16 -35.29
CA MET A 369 2.43 -33.33 -36.21
C MET A 369 1.45 -32.51 -35.37
N PHE A 370 1.36 -31.19 -35.59
CA PHE A 370 0.51 -30.29 -34.78
C PHE A 370 -0.98 -30.71 -34.73
N VAL A 371 -1.44 -31.47 -35.73
CA VAL A 371 -2.78 -32.07 -35.78
C VAL A 371 -3.02 -33.01 -34.59
N ASP A 372 -1.98 -33.67 -34.08
CA ASP A 372 -2.05 -34.59 -32.94
C ASP A 372 -1.92 -33.85 -31.59
N MET A 373 -1.32 -32.66 -31.57
CA MET A 373 -1.10 -31.86 -30.36
C MET A 373 -2.24 -30.91 -30.02
N ALA A 374 -2.93 -30.35 -31.03
CA ALA A 374 -4.00 -29.39 -30.80
C ALA A 374 -5.11 -29.94 -29.87
N PRO A 375 -5.55 -31.21 -30.01
CA PRO A 375 -6.48 -31.82 -29.05
C PRO A 375 -5.92 -31.87 -27.62
N SER A 376 -4.65 -32.23 -27.45
CA SER A 376 -4.02 -32.29 -26.11
C SER A 376 -3.88 -30.91 -25.46
N PHE A 377 -3.56 -29.86 -26.23
CA PHE A 377 -3.52 -28.49 -25.72
C PHE A 377 -4.91 -27.96 -25.36
N LEU A 378 -5.94 -28.31 -26.13
CA LEU A 378 -7.32 -27.97 -25.80
C LEU A 378 -7.78 -28.66 -24.50
N LEU A 379 -7.50 -29.95 -24.35
CA LEU A 379 -7.78 -30.68 -23.11
C LEU A 379 -7.04 -30.09 -21.90
N MET A 380 -5.75 -29.76 -22.05
CA MET A 380 -5.00 -29.08 -20.98
C MET A 380 -5.60 -27.71 -20.63
N ALA A 381 -6.02 -26.93 -21.63
CA ALA A 381 -6.65 -25.63 -21.39
C ALA A 381 -8.01 -25.76 -20.69
N GLU A 382 -8.81 -26.76 -21.05
CA GLU A 382 -10.07 -27.10 -20.38
C GLU A 382 -9.84 -27.55 -18.93
N GLU A 383 -8.87 -28.43 -18.68
CA GLU A 383 -8.50 -28.86 -17.32
C GLU A 383 -8.02 -27.69 -16.45
N ILE A 384 -7.20 -26.79 -17.01
CA ILE A 384 -6.71 -25.61 -16.29
C ILE A 384 -7.88 -24.67 -15.98
N LEU A 385 -8.78 -24.44 -16.93
CA LEU A 385 -9.96 -23.60 -16.72
C LEU A 385 -10.87 -24.18 -15.62
N GLU A 386 -11.10 -25.50 -15.64
CA GLU A 386 -11.91 -26.17 -14.63
C GLU A 386 -11.27 -26.05 -13.23
N ARG A 387 -9.96 -26.28 -13.11
CA ARG A 387 -9.23 -26.09 -11.83
C ARG A 387 -9.34 -24.64 -11.35
N GLN A 388 -9.23 -23.68 -12.26
CA GLN A 388 -9.35 -22.26 -11.91
C GLN A 388 -10.76 -21.92 -11.42
N ILE A 389 -11.81 -22.47 -12.04
CA ILE A 389 -13.20 -22.32 -11.58
C ILE A 389 -13.35 -22.88 -10.16
N GLN A 390 -12.83 -24.07 -9.89
CA GLN A 390 -12.89 -24.67 -8.55
C GLN A 390 -12.16 -23.83 -7.49
N GLN A 391 -10.99 -23.28 -7.83
CA GLN A 391 -10.23 -22.42 -6.91
C GLN A 391 -10.97 -21.12 -6.62
N VAL A 392 -11.59 -20.51 -7.62
CA VAL A 392 -12.41 -19.30 -7.45
C VAL A 392 -13.62 -19.58 -6.57
N ILE A 393 -14.32 -20.70 -6.80
CA ILE A 393 -15.44 -21.14 -5.95
C ILE A 393 -14.98 -21.36 -4.51
N TYR A 394 -13.83 -22.01 -4.29
CA TYR A 394 -13.26 -22.20 -2.96
C TYR A 394 -12.98 -20.86 -2.25
N ASN A 395 -12.30 -19.94 -2.91
CA ASN A 395 -11.98 -18.62 -2.35
C ASN A 395 -13.24 -17.81 -2.00
N LEU A 396 -14.26 -17.86 -2.86
CA LEU A 396 -15.55 -17.20 -2.60
C LEU A 396 -16.27 -17.85 -1.42
N ASN A 397 -16.21 -19.17 -1.30
CA ASN A 397 -16.80 -19.89 -0.18
C ASN A 397 -16.13 -19.56 1.15
N GLU A 398 -14.82 -19.32 1.18
CA GLU A 398 -14.09 -18.85 2.37
C GLU A 398 -14.48 -17.40 2.71
N ALA A 399 -14.53 -16.51 1.71
CA ALA A 399 -14.94 -15.12 1.90
C ALA A 399 -16.37 -15.01 2.47
N ILE A 400 -17.29 -15.83 1.97
CA ILE A 400 -18.67 -15.95 2.49
C ILE A 400 -18.69 -16.55 3.89
N GLY A 401 -17.84 -17.56 4.15
CA GLY A 401 -17.72 -18.20 5.47
C GLY A 401 -17.27 -17.23 6.57
N GLY A 402 -16.49 -16.21 6.21
CA GLY A 402 -16.06 -15.15 7.13
C GLY A 402 -17.21 -14.32 7.73
N ALA A 403 -18.43 -14.39 7.18
CA ALA A 403 -19.59 -13.67 7.69
C ALA A 403 -20.23 -14.33 8.92
N ASP A 404 -19.94 -15.62 9.18
CA ASP A 404 -20.63 -16.45 10.19
C ASP A 404 -22.18 -16.39 10.07
N GLY A 405 -22.66 -16.35 8.83
CA GLY A 405 -24.08 -16.23 8.48
C GLY A 405 -24.55 -14.79 8.27
N PHE A 406 -25.55 -14.62 7.38
CA PHE A 406 -26.15 -13.30 7.09
C PHE A 406 -27.37 -12.97 7.97
N GLN A 407 -27.50 -13.67 9.11
CA GLN A 407 -28.60 -13.48 10.05
C GLN A 407 -28.28 -12.35 11.03
N ASN A 408 -29.31 -11.75 11.64
CA ASN A 408 -29.16 -10.79 12.74
C ASN A 408 -28.31 -9.54 12.43
N THR A 409 -28.28 -9.07 11.18
CA THR A 409 -27.56 -7.85 10.74
C THR A 409 -28.03 -6.54 11.39
N HIS A 410 -29.04 -6.58 12.25
CA HIS A 410 -29.38 -5.48 13.16
C HIS A 410 -28.32 -5.26 14.26
N GLN A 411 -27.49 -6.28 14.55
CA GLN A 411 -26.37 -6.18 15.47
C GLN A 411 -25.14 -5.63 14.75
N MET A 412 -24.53 -4.56 15.29
CA MET A 412 -23.43 -3.85 14.63
C MET A 412 -22.25 -4.76 14.26
N LYS A 413 -21.90 -5.72 15.12
CA LYS A 413 -20.79 -6.67 14.87
C LYS A 413 -21.09 -7.60 13.69
N GLN A 414 -22.31 -8.14 13.60
CA GLN A 414 -22.72 -9.02 12.50
C GLN A 414 -22.90 -8.25 11.19
N PHE A 415 -23.33 -6.98 11.27
CA PHE A 415 -23.36 -6.08 10.13
C PHE A 415 -21.96 -5.83 9.55
N GLU A 416 -20.97 -5.55 10.39
CA GLU A 416 -19.59 -5.30 9.96
C GLU A 416 -18.95 -6.56 9.34
N CYS A 417 -19.15 -7.74 9.94
CA CYS A 417 -18.68 -9.02 9.39
C CYS A 417 -19.35 -9.32 8.04
N ALA A 418 -20.67 -9.18 7.93
CA ALA A 418 -21.40 -9.41 6.69
C ALA A 418 -20.98 -8.44 5.57
N LYS A 419 -20.80 -7.14 5.91
CA LYS A 419 -20.31 -6.13 4.98
C LYS A 419 -18.91 -6.47 4.46
N PHE A 420 -17.99 -6.80 5.37
CA PHE A 420 -16.63 -7.16 5.00
C PHE A 420 -16.57 -8.38 4.08
N SER A 421 -17.36 -9.43 4.38
CA SER A 421 -17.48 -10.61 3.51
C SER A 421 -18.04 -10.28 2.13
N ILE A 422 -19.05 -9.41 2.03
CA ILE A 422 -19.59 -8.96 0.74
C ILE A 422 -18.53 -8.19 -0.04
N ASP A 423 -17.79 -7.28 0.61
CA ASP A 423 -16.72 -6.51 -0.03
C ASP A 423 -15.62 -7.45 -0.57
N GLN A 424 -15.27 -8.51 0.17
CA GLN A 424 -14.34 -9.55 -0.29
C GLN A 424 -14.88 -10.33 -1.50
N VAL A 425 -16.15 -10.73 -1.48
CA VAL A 425 -16.79 -11.44 -2.61
C VAL A 425 -16.78 -10.57 -3.87
N VAL A 426 -17.17 -9.31 -3.76
CA VAL A 426 -17.16 -8.35 -4.87
C VAL A 426 -15.75 -8.18 -5.42
N PHE A 427 -14.75 -8.04 -4.54
CA PHE A 427 -13.35 -7.92 -4.95
C PHE A 427 -12.84 -9.16 -5.70
N ILE A 428 -13.20 -10.36 -5.25
CA ILE A 428 -12.81 -11.62 -5.92
C ILE A 428 -13.49 -11.70 -7.29
N LEU A 429 -14.79 -11.42 -7.39
CA LEU A 429 -15.53 -11.45 -8.67
C LEU A 429 -14.98 -10.42 -9.67
N GLU A 430 -14.62 -9.23 -9.20
CA GLU A 430 -14.03 -8.20 -10.04
C GLU A 430 -12.66 -8.63 -10.59
N LYS A 431 -11.82 -9.26 -9.76
CA LYS A 431 -10.56 -9.87 -10.20
C LYS A 431 -10.79 -10.93 -11.27
N VAL A 432 -11.77 -11.82 -11.06
CA VAL A 432 -12.10 -12.88 -12.02
C VAL A 432 -12.56 -12.29 -13.34
N ARG A 433 -13.43 -11.26 -13.32
CA ARG A 433 -13.87 -10.54 -14.52
C ARG A 433 -12.68 -9.98 -15.31
N ILE A 434 -11.79 -9.24 -14.64
CA ILE A 434 -10.62 -8.61 -15.27
C ILE A 434 -9.73 -9.65 -15.97
N ILE A 435 -9.61 -10.86 -15.41
CA ILE A 435 -8.78 -11.94 -15.95
C ILE A 435 -9.51 -12.69 -17.06
N TRP A 436 -10.74 -13.14 -16.84
CA TRP A 436 -11.44 -14.09 -17.72
C TRP A 436 -12.16 -13.45 -18.90
N GLU A 437 -12.82 -12.30 -18.72
CA GLU A 437 -13.62 -11.63 -19.76
C GLU A 437 -12.85 -11.38 -21.07
N PRO A 438 -11.57 -10.96 -21.05
CA PRO A 438 -10.80 -10.74 -22.28
C PRO A 438 -10.05 -11.97 -22.79
N LEU A 439 -9.96 -13.05 -22.00
CA LEU A 439 -9.23 -14.28 -22.37
C LEU A 439 -10.15 -15.36 -22.94
N LEU A 440 -11.35 -15.49 -22.38
CA LEU A 440 -12.30 -16.52 -22.76
C LEU A 440 -13.19 -16.07 -23.91
N LEU A 441 -13.58 -17.02 -24.75
CA LEU A 441 -14.65 -16.77 -25.72
C LEU A 441 -15.93 -16.36 -24.97
N PRO A 442 -16.77 -15.47 -25.55
CA PRO A 442 -17.94 -14.93 -24.85
C PRO A 442 -18.89 -15.98 -24.27
N LEU A 443 -19.02 -17.13 -24.93
CA LEU A 443 -19.84 -18.25 -24.45
C LEU A 443 -19.18 -18.94 -23.24
N THR A 444 -17.88 -19.26 -23.35
CA THR A 444 -17.09 -19.89 -22.28
C THR A 444 -17.04 -18.99 -21.04
N TYR A 445 -16.81 -17.69 -21.22
CA TYR A 445 -16.84 -16.72 -20.13
C TYR A 445 -18.18 -16.73 -19.39
N LYS A 446 -19.29 -16.68 -20.13
CA LYS A 446 -20.64 -16.71 -19.53
C LYS A 446 -20.87 -18.01 -18.75
N CYS A 447 -20.55 -19.16 -19.33
CA CYS A 447 -20.71 -20.45 -18.67
C CYS A 447 -19.85 -20.55 -17.39
N SER A 448 -18.58 -20.15 -17.45
CA SER A 448 -17.68 -20.16 -16.29
C SER A 448 -18.15 -19.21 -15.18
N MET A 449 -18.59 -18.00 -15.54
CA MET A 449 -19.14 -17.05 -14.57
C MET A 449 -20.46 -17.52 -13.96
N CYS A 450 -21.35 -18.16 -14.74
CA CYS A 450 -22.57 -18.76 -14.23
C CYS A 450 -22.27 -19.84 -13.19
N ALA A 451 -21.34 -20.76 -13.46
CA ALA A 451 -20.94 -21.79 -12.51
C ALA A 451 -20.42 -21.21 -11.18
N VAL A 452 -19.62 -20.14 -11.26
CA VAL A 452 -19.11 -19.43 -10.07
C VAL A 452 -20.24 -18.76 -9.29
N LEU A 453 -21.15 -18.05 -9.96
CA LEU A 453 -22.26 -17.35 -9.33
C LEU A 453 -23.29 -18.31 -8.72
N GLU A 454 -23.60 -19.42 -9.37
CA GLU A 454 -24.49 -20.46 -8.84
C GLU A 454 -23.95 -21.06 -7.53
N ALA A 455 -22.64 -21.29 -7.43
CA ALA A 455 -22.02 -21.78 -6.21
C ALA A 455 -22.14 -20.76 -5.05
N VAL A 456 -21.93 -19.48 -5.35
CA VAL A 456 -22.10 -18.36 -4.39
C VAL A 456 -23.54 -18.27 -3.90
N PHE A 457 -24.51 -18.23 -4.82
CA PHE A 457 -25.92 -18.11 -4.45
C PHE A 457 -26.42 -19.33 -3.67
N SER A 458 -25.97 -20.53 -4.04
CA SER A 458 -26.31 -21.76 -3.32
C SER A 458 -25.81 -21.76 -1.87
N LYS A 459 -24.69 -21.08 -1.58
CA LYS A 459 -24.14 -20.97 -0.23
C LYS A 459 -24.79 -19.87 0.59
N ILE A 460 -25.17 -18.75 -0.03
CA ILE A 460 -25.88 -17.64 0.64
C ILE A 460 -27.34 -18.01 0.95
N ALA A 461 -27.96 -18.85 0.12
CA ALA A 461 -29.34 -19.32 0.32
C ALA A 461 -29.50 -20.41 1.39
N ARG A 462 -28.39 -20.95 1.91
CA ARG A 462 -28.35 -21.87 3.06
C ARG A 462 -28.08 -21.09 4.33
#